data_AF-A0A1D5QDD3-F1
#
_entry.id   AF-A0A1D5QDD3-F1
#
_cell.length_a   1.000
_cell.length_b   1.000
_cell.length_c   1.000
_cell.angle_alpha   90.00
_cell.angle_beta   90.00
_cell.angle_gamma   90.00
#
_symmetry.space_group_name_H-M   'P 1'
#
loop_
_entity.id
_entity.type
_entity.pdbx_description
1 polymer ?
#
loop_
_entity_poly.entity_id
_entity_poly.type
_entity_poly.pdbx_seq_one_letter_code
_entity_poly.pdbx_strand_id
1 'polypeptide(L)'
;MSGKAKARRAAMFFRGCSEDASGSTSGSTLLSEDENPDTNGVTRSWKIILSTMFTLTFLLVGLLSHQWLKETEVPQKSRQLYAIIAEYGSRLYKYQARLRMPKEQLELLKKESQTLENNFHKILLLIEQIDVLKALLRDMKDGTDNNHSWNTHGDPVEDPDHTEEMSNLVNYVLKKLREDQVQMADYALKSAGASIIEAGTSESYKNNKAKLYWHGISFLNHEMPPDIILQPDVYPGNCWAFPGSQGHTLIKLATKIIPTAVTMEHISEKVSPSGNISSAPKEFSVYGITKKCEGEEIFLGQFIYNKTGTTVQTFELQHAVSEYLLCVKLNIFSNWGHPKYTCLYRFRVHGTPGCKLLEAY
;
A
#
# COMPACT_ATOMS: atom_id res chain seq x y z
N MET A 1 52.15 -10.38 40.31
CA MET A 1 52.86 -9.22 40.89
C MET A 1 52.98 -8.20 39.76
N SER A 2 52.28 -7.06 39.75
CA SER A 2 52.28 -5.93 40.70
C SER A 2 53.63 -5.19 40.74
N GLY A 3 53.66 -3.95 40.23
CA GLY A 3 54.84 -3.07 40.19
C GLY A 3 54.50 -1.72 39.56
N LYS A 4 54.43 -0.65 40.37
CA LYS A 4 54.25 0.76 39.94
C LYS A 4 55.54 1.54 40.23
N ALA A 5 55.90 2.57 39.42
CA ALA A 5 56.24 3.92 39.93
C ALA A 5 56.68 4.98 38.87
N LYS A 6 55.96 6.11 38.86
CA LYS A 6 56.41 7.53 38.81
C LYS A 6 57.65 8.00 38.00
N ALA A 7 57.35 8.54 36.82
CA ALA A 7 57.66 9.89 36.29
C ALA A 7 58.52 10.93 37.07
N ARG A 8 59.38 11.66 36.32
CA ARG A 8 59.76 13.11 36.41
C ARG A 8 60.66 13.50 35.19
N ARG A 9 60.96 14.76 34.81
CA ARG A 9 60.15 15.99 34.53
C ARG A 9 61.04 17.15 34.00
N ALA A 10 60.85 17.63 32.75
CA ALA A 10 61.26 18.94 32.19
C ALA A 10 60.45 19.19 30.87
N ALA A 11 59.95 20.35 30.43
CA ALA A 11 60.31 21.79 30.55
C ALA A 11 61.50 22.19 29.64
N MET A 12 61.53 23.29 28.85
CA MET A 12 60.71 24.52 28.70
C MET A 12 60.57 24.88 27.17
N PHE A 13 60.11 26.03 26.62
CA PHE A 13 59.56 27.33 27.10
C PHE A 13 58.64 28.00 26.02
N PHE A 14 57.47 28.51 26.43
CA PHE A 14 56.58 29.59 25.95
C PHE A 14 56.90 30.49 24.71
N ARG A 15 55.83 31.03 24.07
CA ARG A 15 55.47 32.49 24.17
C ARG A 15 53.99 32.80 23.88
N GLY A 16 53.44 33.78 24.60
CA GLY A 16 52.18 34.49 24.36
C GLY A 16 52.16 35.79 25.19
N CYS A 17 51.23 36.71 24.93
CA CYS A 17 50.98 37.93 25.72
C CYS A 17 49.50 38.35 25.62
N SER A 18 49.06 39.24 26.52
CA SER A 18 47.69 39.74 26.72
C SER A 18 47.72 41.27 26.91
N GLU A 19 46.68 41.84 27.54
CA GLU A 19 46.58 43.20 28.14
C GLU A 19 46.21 44.37 27.19
N ASP A 20 45.54 45.45 27.65
CA ASP A 20 44.37 45.53 28.56
C ASP A 20 43.69 46.93 28.52
N ALA A 21 42.50 47.03 29.14
CA ALA A 21 41.89 48.18 29.84
C ALA A 21 41.80 49.64 29.27
N SER A 22 40.60 50.21 29.48
CA SER A 22 40.30 51.63 29.88
C SER A 22 40.23 52.78 28.84
N GLY A 23 39.41 53.80 29.16
CA GLY A 23 39.23 55.07 28.43
C GLY A 23 37.80 55.64 28.58
N SER A 24 37.62 56.96 28.79
CA SER A 24 36.32 57.52 29.24
C SER A 24 35.94 58.92 28.72
N THR A 25 34.63 59.07 28.41
CA THR A 25 33.79 60.29 28.48
C THR A 25 34.04 61.51 27.55
N SER A 26 32.97 62.31 27.41
CA SER A 26 32.79 63.60 26.70
C SER A 26 32.65 63.57 25.16
N GLY A 27 31.83 64.42 24.52
CA GLY A 27 30.77 65.26 25.11
C GLY A 27 30.40 66.55 24.36
N SER A 28 29.61 66.47 23.28
CA SER A 28 28.94 67.61 22.59
C SER A 28 28.00 67.11 21.49
N THR A 29 26.97 67.81 20.98
CA THR A 29 26.05 68.83 21.54
C THR A 29 24.75 68.78 20.71
N LEU A 30 23.62 69.18 21.28
CA LEU A 30 22.30 69.25 20.61
C LEU A 30 22.28 70.07 19.31
N LEU A 31 21.47 69.61 18.34
CA LEU A 31 20.37 70.40 17.78
C LEU A 31 19.27 69.46 17.24
N SER A 32 18.07 70.00 17.03
CA SER A 32 16.81 69.23 16.94
C SER A 32 15.88 69.78 15.86
N GLU A 33 15.14 68.92 15.17
CA GLU A 33 13.92 69.31 14.42
C GLU A 33 12.90 68.17 14.31
N ASP A 34 11.66 68.51 14.68
CA ASP A 34 10.33 67.84 14.61
C ASP A 34 10.15 66.31 14.59
N GLU A 35 9.28 65.86 15.52
CA GLU A 35 8.59 64.57 15.52
C GLU A 35 7.08 64.80 15.26
N ASN A 36 6.52 64.18 14.21
CA ASN A 36 5.10 64.26 13.88
C ASN A 36 4.38 62.93 14.22
N PRO A 37 3.46 62.91 15.21
CA PRO A 37 2.78 61.68 15.64
C PRO A 37 1.60 61.25 14.73
N ASP A 38 0.89 60.20 15.15
CA ASP A 38 -0.47 59.83 14.69
C ASP A 38 -0.71 59.42 13.23
N THR A 39 0.01 58.38 12.77
CA THR A 39 -0.44 57.54 11.63
C THR A 39 -0.36 56.01 11.86
N ASN A 40 0.55 55.52 12.69
CA ASN A 40 0.86 54.07 12.77
C ASN A 40 -0.05 53.23 13.71
N GLY A 41 -0.83 53.84 14.59
CA GLY A 41 -1.74 53.10 15.49
C GLY A 41 -2.95 52.50 14.76
N VAL A 42 -3.66 53.33 13.99
CA VAL A 42 -4.90 52.96 13.29
C VAL A 42 -4.67 51.86 12.25
N THR A 43 -3.61 51.97 11.46
CA THR A 43 -3.28 51.00 10.40
C THR A 43 -2.90 49.62 10.93
N ARG A 44 -2.27 49.55 12.12
CA ARG A 44 -1.98 48.28 12.81
C ARG A 44 -3.25 47.64 13.37
N SER A 45 -4.13 48.44 13.99
CA SER A 45 -5.42 47.98 14.50
C SER A 45 -6.32 47.43 13.38
N TRP A 46 -6.46 48.16 12.27
CA TRP A 46 -7.31 47.75 11.16
C TRP A 46 -6.82 46.45 10.48
N LYS A 47 -5.50 46.23 10.37
CA LYS A 47 -4.94 44.96 9.89
C LYS A 47 -5.27 43.77 10.81
N ILE A 48 -5.30 43.98 12.12
CA ILE A 48 -5.71 42.94 13.09
C ILE A 48 -7.20 42.65 12.94
N ILE A 49 -8.04 43.68 12.84
CA ILE A 49 -9.50 43.53 12.62
C ILE A 49 -9.81 42.82 11.30
N LEU A 50 -9.10 43.16 10.22
CA LEU A 50 -9.28 42.53 8.92
C LEU A 50 -8.82 41.05 8.95
N SER A 51 -7.73 40.76 9.66
CA SER A 51 -7.24 39.38 9.86
C SER A 51 -8.21 38.54 10.70
N THR A 52 -8.76 39.08 11.79
CA THR A 52 -9.73 38.34 12.62
C THR A 52 -11.07 38.18 11.91
N MET A 53 -11.53 39.16 11.14
CA MET A 53 -12.70 38.99 10.27
C MET A 53 -12.45 37.94 9.18
N PHE A 54 -11.25 37.89 8.59
CA PHE A 54 -10.90 36.86 7.60
C PHE A 54 -10.86 35.46 8.23
N THR A 55 -10.25 35.27 9.41
CA THR A 55 -10.28 33.96 10.09
C THR A 55 -11.68 33.58 10.57
N LEU A 56 -12.49 34.52 11.06
CA LEU A 56 -13.86 34.25 11.51
C LEU A 56 -14.77 33.88 10.34
N THR A 57 -14.64 34.57 9.19
CA THR A 57 -15.38 34.21 7.96
C THR A 57 -14.90 32.89 7.37
N PHE A 58 -13.60 32.59 7.40
CA PHE A 58 -13.10 31.27 6.96
C PHE A 58 -13.57 30.14 7.89
N LEU A 59 -13.67 30.38 9.21
CA LEU A 59 -14.24 29.44 10.18
C LEU A 59 -15.76 29.29 10.02
N LEU A 60 -16.50 30.37 9.75
CA LEU A 60 -17.94 30.33 9.48
C LEU A 60 -18.25 29.59 8.17
N VAL A 61 -17.50 29.87 7.09
CA VAL A 61 -17.60 29.12 5.84
C VAL A 61 -17.18 27.66 6.04
N GLY A 62 -16.16 27.39 6.86
CA GLY A 62 -15.74 26.04 7.25
C GLY A 62 -16.82 25.27 8.01
N LEU A 63 -17.48 25.91 8.97
CA LEU A 63 -18.60 25.32 9.73
C LEU A 63 -19.84 25.12 8.87
N LEU A 64 -20.24 26.13 8.08
CA LEU A 64 -21.37 26.04 7.15
C LEU A 64 -21.15 24.95 6.09
N SER A 65 -19.94 24.85 5.54
CA SER A 65 -19.60 23.80 4.55
C SER A 65 -19.46 22.42 5.19
N HIS A 66 -18.94 22.30 6.42
CA HIS A 66 -18.95 21.03 7.18
C HIS A 66 -20.38 20.59 7.51
N GLN A 67 -21.29 21.53 7.78
CA GLN A 67 -22.71 21.23 8.04
C GLN A 67 -23.43 20.84 6.73
N TRP A 68 -23.17 21.55 5.63
CA TRP A 68 -23.69 21.24 4.28
C TRP A 68 -23.19 19.89 3.73
N LEU A 69 -21.92 19.56 3.96
CA LEU A 69 -21.31 18.24 3.67
C LEU A 69 -21.94 17.09 4.46
N LYS A 70 -22.72 17.37 5.50
CA LYS A 70 -23.37 16.35 6.33
C LYS A 70 -24.76 15.94 5.83
N GLU A 71 -25.34 16.69 4.89
CA GLU A 71 -26.74 16.55 4.45
C GLU A 71 -26.93 16.49 2.92
N THR A 72 -25.86 16.44 2.13
CA THR A 72 -25.97 16.30 0.65
C THR A 72 -25.04 15.22 0.08
N GLU A 73 -25.56 14.40 -0.84
CA GLU A 73 -24.74 13.46 -1.61
C GLU A 73 -23.75 14.20 -2.51
N VAL A 74 -22.48 13.79 -2.46
CA VAL A 74 -21.34 14.46 -3.09
C VAL A 74 -21.52 14.61 -4.61
N PRO A 75 -21.79 15.83 -5.15
CA PRO A 75 -22.19 15.99 -6.54
C PRO A 75 -21.10 15.60 -7.54
N GLN A 76 -21.48 14.97 -8.66
CA GLN A 76 -20.57 14.34 -9.63
C GLN A 76 -19.39 15.22 -10.11
N LYS A 77 -19.59 16.54 -10.25
CA LYS A 77 -18.51 17.49 -10.60
C LYS A 77 -17.39 17.57 -9.55
N SER A 78 -17.71 17.39 -8.28
CA SER A 78 -16.71 17.39 -7.20
C SER A 78 -15.81 16.14 -7.24
N ARG A 79 -16.35 14.96 -7.61
CA ARG A 79 -15.55 13.75 -7.86
C ARG A 79 -14.50 13.96 -8.96
N GLN A 80 -14.85 14.65 -10.05
CA GLN A 80 -13.89 15.01 -11.10
C GLN A 80 -12.79 15.93 -10.56
N LEU A 81 -13.16 16.92 -9.74
CA LEU A 81 -12.22 17.87 -9.13
C LEU A 81 -11.26 17.17 -8.14
N TYR A 82 -11.77 16.25 -7.31
CA TYR A 82 -10.96 15.37 -6.46
C TYR A 82 -10.04 14.45 -7.27
N ALA A 83 -10.51 13.87 -8.39
CA ALA A 83 -9.69 13.04 -9.25
C ALA A 83 -8.51 13.83 -9.86
N ILE A 84 -8.77 15.05 -10.35
CA ILE A 84 -7.72 15.95 -10.87
C ILE A 84 -6.71 16.34 -9.78
N ILE A 85 -7.18 16.65 -8.56
CA ILE A 85 -6.30 16.96 -7.42
C ILE A 85 -5.46 15.73 -7.01
N ALA A 86 -6.06 14.55 -6.95
CA ALA A 86 -5.37 13.29 -6.62
C ALA A 86 -4.34 12.92 -7.69
N GLU A 87 -4.67 13.08 -8.97
CA GLU A 87 -3.74 12.84 -10.07
C GLU A 87 -2.56 13.84 -10.01
N TYR A 88 -2.84 15.13 -9.86
CA TYR A 88 -1.80 16.16 -9.76
C TYR A 88 -0.90 15.95 -8.53
N GLY A 89 -1.50 15.58 -7.39
CA GLY A 89 -0.78 15.17 -6.18
C GLY A 89 0.13 13.95 -6.42
N SER A 90 -0.36 12.93 -7.14
CA SER A 90 0.44 11.74 -7.49
C SER A 90 1.60 12.07 -8.45
N ARG A 91 1.38 12.98 -9.42
CA ARG A 91 2.39 13.47 -10.35
C ARG A 91 3.46 14.28 -9.61
N LEU A 92 3.07 15.16 -8.68
CA LEU A 92 3.99 15.94 -7.85
C LEU A 92 4.75 15.05 -6.85
N TYR A 93 4.11 14.04 -6.26
CA TYR A 93 4.76 13.03 -5.42
C TYR A 93 5.86 12.27 -6.19
N LYS A 94 5.56 11.78 -7.40
CA LYS A 94 6.54 11.14 -8.29
C LYS A 94 7.71 12.08 -8.67
N TYR A 95 7.48 13.39 -8.70
CA TYR A 95 8.53 14.40 -8.95
C TYR A 95 9.37 14.69 -7.69
N GLN A 96 8.75 14.88 -6.53
CA GLN A 96 9.45 15.15 -5.27
C GLN A 96 10.24 13.94 -4.75
N ALA A 97 9.72 12.72 -4.90
CA ALA A 97 10.47 11.50 -4.57
C ALA A 97 11.79 11.42 -5.36
N ARG A 98 11.76 11.84 -6.64
CA ARG A 98 12.93 11.90 -7.54
C ARG A 98 13.95 12.97 -7.13
N LEU A 99 13.55 13.97 -6.32
CA LEU A 99 14.43 15.03 -5.80
C LEU A 99 15.00 14.75 -4.40
N ARG A 100 14.39 13.83 -3.63
CA ARG A 100 14.71 13.62 -2.21
C ARG A 100 15.59 12.39 -1.94
N MET A 101 15.85 11.57 -2.96
CA MET A 101 16.78 10.44 -2.90
C MET A 101 18.23 10.93 -3.03
N PRO A 102 19.19 10.40 -2.24
CA PRO A 102 20.62 10.59 -2.50
C PRO A 102 20.96 10.14 -3.92
N LYS A 103 21.84 10.87 -4.63
CA LYS A 103 22.15 10.58 -6.06
C LYS A 103 22.55 9.13 -6.29
N GLU A 104 23.37 8.55 -5.41
CA GLU A 104 23.80 7.15 -5.48
C GLU A 104 22.63 6.17 -5.40
N GLN A 105 21.66 6.39 -4.51
CA GLN A 105 20.46 5.56 -4.43
C GLN A 105 19.47 5.85 -5.56
N LEU A 106 19.44 7.07 -6.11
CA LEU A 106 18.64 7.39 -7.29
C LEU A 106 19.20 6.70 -8.55
N GLU A 107 20.53 6.68 -8.74
CA GLU A 107 21.16 5.95 -9.84
C GLU A 107 21.09 4.43 -9.64
N LEU A 108 21.18 3.92 -8.40
CA LEU A 108 20.92 2.50 -8.10
C LEU A 108 19.48 2.13 -8.46
N LEU A 109 18.49 2.86 -7.96
CA LEU A 109 17.07 2.59 -8.20
C LEU A 109 16.67 2.80 -9.67
N LYS A 110 17.29 3.76 -10.37
CA LYS A 110 17.21 3.85 -11.84
C LYS A 110 17.78 2.62 -12.53
N LYS A 111 18.97 2.15 -12.14
CA LYS A 111 19.63 0.98 -12.73
C LYS A 111 18.83 -0.29 -12.48
N GLU A 112 18.26 -0.46 -11.30
CA GLU A 112 17.34 -1.55 -10.96
C GLU A 112 16.04 -1.44 -11.74
N SER A 113 15.44 -0.24 -11.82
CA SER A 113 14.24 0.02 -12.63
C SER A 113 14.48 -0.27 -14.11
N GLN A 114 15.61 0.16 -14.68
CA GLN A 114 16.00 -0.13 -16.06
C GLN A 114 16.33 -1.62 -16.25
N THR A 115 16.89 -2.30 -15.24
CA THR A 115 17.11 -3.75 -15.31
C THR A 115 15.76 -4.49 -15.33
N LEU A 116 14.80 -4.05 -14.52
CA LEU A 116 13.44 -4.57 -14.49
C LEU A 116 12.68 -4.27 -15.79
N GLU A 117 12.77 -3.06 -16.31
CA GLU A 117 12.19 -2.63 -17.60
C GLU A 117 12.78 -3.42 -18.78
N ASN A 118 14.11 -3.59 -18.82
CA ASN A 118 14.79 -4.46 -19.80
C ASN A 118 14.37 -5.93 -19.65
N ASN A 119 14.10 -6.41 -18.43
CA ASN A 119 13.60 -7.77 -18.21
C ASN A 119 12.13 -7.91 -18.64
N PHE A 120 11.28 -6.91 -18.43
CA PHE A 120 9.93 -6.87 -18.98
C PHE A 120 9.95 -6.82 -20.51
N HIS A 121 10.81 -6.00 -21.11
CA HIS A 121 11.00 -5.99 -22.57
C HIS A 121 11.45 -7.35 -23.09
N LYS A 122 12.40 -8.03 -22.43
CA LYS A 122 12.77 -9.42 -22.78
C LYS A 122 11.62 -10.41 -22.62
N ILE A 123 10.79 -10.29 -21.59
CA ILE A 123 9.61 -11.14 -21.38
C ILE A 123 8.59 -10.92 -22.50
N LEU A 124 8.33 -9.67 -22.91
CA LEU A 124 7.45 -9.35 -24.04
C LEU A 124 8.01 -9.89 -25.36
N LEU A 125 9.33 -9.75 -25.60
CA LEU A 125 10.00 -10.27 -26.79
C LEU A 125 10.00 -11.81 -26.80
N LEU A 126 10.11 -12.47 -25.64
CA LEU A 126 9.93 -13.93 -25.50
C LEU A 126 8.48 -14.37 -25.75
N ILE A 127 7.48 -13.59 -25.33
CA ILE A 127 6.07 -13.85 -25.63
C ILE A 127 5.83 -13.73 -27.14
N GLU A 128 6.34 -12.68 -27.78
CA GLU A 128 6.29 -12.49 -29.24
C GLU A 128 6.99 -13.64 -29.99
N GLN A 129 8.18 -14.05 -29.54
CA GLN A 129 8.88 -15.22 -30.08
C GLN A 129 8.11 -16.53 -29.89
N ILE A 130 7.43 -16.71 -28.75
CA ILE A 130 6.57 -17.87 -28.50
C ILE A 130 5.36 -17.87 -29.46
N ASP A 131 4.74 -16.72 -29.71
CA ASP A 131 3.57 -16.65 -30.59
C ASP A 131 3.95 -16.73 -32.09
N VAL A 132 5.14 -16.24 -32.48
CA VAL A 132 5.75 -16.52 -33.80
C VAL A 132 6.11 -18.01 -33.94
N LEU A 133 6.70 -18.63 -32.93
CA LEU A 133 7.01 -20.06 -32.94
C LEU A 133 5.73 -20.90 -33.05
N LYS A 134 4.67 -20.55 -32.33
CA LYS A 134 3.33 -21.15 -32.49
C LYS A 134 2.74 -20.91 -33.88
N ALA A 135 3.05 -19.81 -34.56
CA ALA A 135 2.60 -19.58 -35.93
C ALA A 135 3.34 -20.51 -36.91
N LEU A 136 4.66 -20.58 -36.82
CA LEU A 136 5.50 -21.48 -37.63
C LEU A 136 5.18 -22.96 -37.41
N LEU A 137 4.89 -23.37 -36.17
CA LEU A 137 4.46 -24.73 -35.85
C LEU A 137 3.06 -25.08 -36.41
N ARG A 138 2.18 -24.09 -36.61
CA ARG A 138 0.90 -24.28 -37.32
C ARG A 138 1.10 -24.37 -38.82
N ASP A 139 1.91 -23.48 -39.39
CA ASP A 139 2.26 -23.47 -40.83
C ASP A 139 2.94 -24.78 -41.26
N MET A 140 3.83 -25.34 -40.43
CA MET A 140 4.40 -26.67 -40.66
C MET A 140 3.38 -27.81 -40.50
N LYS A 141 2.42 -27.73 -39.58
CA LYS A 141 1.36 -28.74 -39.43
C LYS A 141 0.43 -28.74 -40.66
N ASP A 142 -0.08 -27.58 -41.04
CA ASP A 142 -0.92 -27.41 -42.24
C ASP A 142 -0.16 -27.84 -43.51
N GLY A 143 1.16 -27.61 -43.58
CA GLY A 143 2.03 -28.10 -44.66
C GLY A 143 2.25 -29.62 -44.69
N THR A 144 2.25 -30.29 -43.53
CA THR A 144 2.38 -31.75 -43.41
C THR A 144 1.07 -32.46 -43.77
N ASP A 145 -0.06 -31.99 -43.26
CA ASP A 145 -1.40 -32.60 -43.47
C ASP A 145 -1.82 -32.61 -44.96
N ASN A 146 -1.22 -31.74 -45.80
CA ASN A 146 -1.48 -31.65 -47.23
C ASN A 146 -0.70 -32.65 -48.11
N ASN A 147 0.26 -33.43 -47.59
CA ASN A 147 1.24 -34.15 -48.43
C ASN A 147 1.24 -35.70 -48.29
N HIS A 148 0.07 -36.33 -48.17
CA HIS A 148 -0.05 -37.78 -48.26
C HIS A 148 -0.19 -38.29 -49.70
N SER A 149 0.94 -38.48 -50.40
CA SER A 149 1.01 -39.22 -51.67
C SER A 149 2.30 -40.04 -51.83
N TRP A 150 2.30 -41.22 -51.20
CA TRP A 150 3.07 -42.43 -51.50
C TRP A 150 4.62 -42.47 -51.36
N ASN A 151 5.03 -43.47 -50.55
CA ASN A 151 6.14 -44.43 -50.72
C ASN A 151 7.51 -44.29 -50.00
N THR A 152 7.66 -45.24 -49.05
CA THR A 152 8.83 -46.14 -48.80
C THR A 152 10.08 -45.67 -48.04
N HIS A 153 10.31 -46.38 -46.92
CA HIS A 153 11.57 -46.70 -46.22
C HIS A 153 12.31 -45.63 -45.38
N GLY A 154 12.39 -45.87 -44.06
CA GLY A 154 13.59 -45.57 -43.24
C GLY A 154 13.37 -44.81 -41.93
N ASP A 155 13.29 -45.54 -40.82
CA ASP A 155 13.39 -45.08 -39.42
C ASP A 155 12.48 -43.88 -39.02
N PRO A 156 12.59 -43.36 -37.78
CA PRO A 156 11.69 -43.78 -36.71
C PRO A 156 10.54 -42.79 -36.47
N VAL A 157 9.45 -43.30 -35.90
CA VAL A 157 8.29 -42.49 -35.51
C VAL A 157 8.64 -41.65 -34.29
N GLU A 158 8.87 -40.35 -34.48
CA GLU A 158 8.58 -39.35 -33.44
C GLU A 158 7.07 -39.05 -33.48
N ASP A 159 6.40 -39.25 -32.35
CA ASP A 159 4.93 -39.21 -32.26
C ASP A 159 4.42 -37.76 -32.29
N PRO A 160 3.55 -37.37 -33.26
CA PRO A 160 3.01 -36.02 -33.34
C PRO A 160 2.23 -35.58 -32.08
N ASP A 161 1.59 -36.54 -31.39
CA ASP A 161 0.64 -36.31 -30.29
C ASP A 161 1.25 -35.45 -29.16
N HIS A 162 2.47 -35.80 -28.74
CA HIS A 162 3.19 -35.13 -27.65
C HIS A 162 3.40 -33.63 -27.86
N THR A 163 3.48 -33.16 -29.11
CA THR A 163 3.67 -31.74 -29.43
C THR A 163 2.40 -30.94 -29.18
N GLU A 164 1.25 -31.55 -29.47
CA GLU A 164 -0.07 -30.96 -29.26
C GLU A 164 -0.48 -31.06 -27.79
N GLU A 165 -0.22 -32.19 -27.12
CA GLU A 165 -0.34 -32.32 -25.65
C GLU A 165 0.44 -31.23 -24.91
N MET A 166 1.72 -31.03 -25.25
CA MET A 166 2.57 -30.02 -24.60
C MET A 166 2.05 -28.59 -24.83
N SER A 167 1.61 -28.27 -26.06
CA SER A 167 1.02 -26.97 -26.37
C SER A 167 -0.28 -26.74 -25.58
N ASN A 168 -1.14 -27.76 -25.49
CA ASN A 168 -2.38 -27.71 -24.73
C ASN A 168 -2.12 -27.58 -23.22
N LEU A 169 -1.13 -28.28 -22.68
CA LEU A 169 -0.68 -28.14 -21.29
C LEU A 169 -0.16 -26.73 -20.98
N VAL A 170 0.69 -26.16 -21.84
CA VAL A 170 1.20 -24.80 -21.69
C VAL A 170 0.07 -23.77 -21.75
N ASN A 171 -0.87 -23.90 -22.69
CA ASN A 171 -2.03 -23.02 -22.79
C ASN A 171 -2.99 -23.18 -21.58
N TYR A 172 -3.17 -24.40 -21.06
CA TYR A 172 -3.91 -24.66 -19.82
C TYR A 172 -3.24 -23.99 -18.61
N VAL A 173 -1.93 -24.14 -18.44
CA VAL A 173 -1.17 -23.51 -17.35
C VAL A 173 -1.21 -21.98 -17.46
N LEU A 174 -1.02 -21.40 -18.66
CA LEU A 174 -1.12 -19.96 -18.89
C LEU A 174 -2.56 -19.40 -18.75
N LYS A 175 -3.58 -20.27 -18.84
CA LYS A 175 -4.96 -19.94 -18.47
C LYS A 175 -5.13 -19.98 -16.95
N LYS A 176 -4.65 -21.03 -16.27
CA LYS A 176 -4.71 -21.18 -14.80
C LYS A 176 -3.84 -20.19 -14.02
N LEU A 177 -2.82 -19.60 -14.64
CA LEU A 177 -2.04 -18.48 -14.09
C LEU A 177 -2.70 -17.10 -14.30
N ARG A 178 -3.76 -17.03 -15.11
CA ARG A 178 -4.51 -15.81 -15.46
C ARG A 178 -5.88 -15.77 -14.81
N GLU A 179 -6.50 -16.94 -14.62
CA GLU A 179 -7.48 -17.17 -13.57
C GLU A 179 -6.84 -16.89 -12.20
N ASP A 180 -7.63 -16.45 -11.22
CA ASP A 180 -7.11 -16.21 -9.87
C ASP A 180 -6.62 -17.54 -9.26
N GLN A 181 -5.44 -17.54 -8.62
CA GLN A 181 -4.74 -18.76 -8.19
C GLN A 181 -5.57 -19.67 -7.26
N VAL A 182 -6.54 -19.08 -6.55
CA VAL A 182 -7.47 -19.76 -5.63
C VAL A 182 -8.65 -20.44 -6.37
N GLN A 183 -8.96 -19.98 -7.59
CA GLN A 183 -10.07 -20.49 -8.43
C GLN A 183 -11.48 -20.46 -7.78
N MET A 184 -11.66 -19.63 -6.74
CA MET A 184 -12.94 -19.39 -6.06
C MET A 184 -13.33 -17.91 -6.13
N ALA A 185 -14.64 -17.64 -6.20
CA ALA A 185 -15.16 -16.27 -6.19
C ALA A 185 -14.82 -15.54 -4.89
N ASP A 186 -14.31 -14.30 -4.99
CA ASP A 186 -13.93 -13.46 -3.86
C ASP A 186 -15.06 -12.48 -3.51
N TYR A 187 -15.89 -12.85 -2.54
CA TYR A 187 -17.01 -12.03 -2.07
C TYR A 187 -16.59 -10.88 -1.14
N ALA A 188 -15.31 -10.80 -0.79
CA ALA A 188 -14.71 -9.67 -0.09
C ALA A 188 -14.08 -8.64 -1.07
N LEU A 189 -14.10 -8.89 -2.37
CA LEU A 189 -13.53 -8.00 -3.38
C LEU A 189 -14.27 -6.66 -3.46
N LYS A 190 -13.56 -5.55 -3.22
CA LYS A 190 -14.10 -4.18 -3.20
C LYS A 190 -14.76 -3.77 -4.53
N SER A 191 -14.17 -4.16 -5.66
CA SER A 191 -14.74 -3.88 -6.99
C SER A 191 -16.01 -4.68 -7.30
N ALA A 192 -16.31 -5.74 -6.55
CA ALA A 192 -17.59 -6.46 -6.61
C ALA A 192 -18.66 -5.86 -5.68
N GLY A 193 -18.34 -4.82 -4.89
CA GLY A 193 -19.27 -4.16 -3.98
C GLY A 193 -19.09 -4.46 -2.50
N ALA A 194 -18.04 -5.20 -2.11
CA ALA A 194 -17.66 -5.38 -0.72
C ALA A 194 -17.08 -4.09 -0.10
N SER A 195 -17.17 -3.93 1.22
CA SER A 195 -16.63 -2.77 1.94
C SER A 195 -16.20 -3.11 3.36
N ILE A 196 -15.34 -2.28 3.94
CA ILE A 196 -15.07 -2.30 5.39
C ILE A 196 -16.21 -1.61 6.12
N ILE A 197 -16.47 -2.03 7.37
CA ILE A 197 -17.27 -1.30 8.35
C ILE A 197 -16.29 -0.73 9.38
N GLU A 198 -15.99 0.56 9.26
CA GLU A 198 -14.99 1.25 10.08
C GLU A 198 -15.27 1.14 11.59
N ALA A 199 -16.55 1.22 11.99
CA ALA A 199 -16.98 1.10 13.39
C ALA A 199 -16.70 -0.28 14.02
N GLY A 200 -16.45 -1.31 13.20
CA GLY A 200 -16.04 -2.65 13.63
C GLY A 200 -14.60 -2.99 13.27
N THR A 201 -13.74 -1.97 13.07
CA THR A 201 -12.37 -2.13 12.57
C THR A 201 -11.38 -1.36 13.44
N SER A 202 -10.18 -1.94 13.63
CA SER A 202 -9.11 -1.34 14.43
C SER A 202 -8.48 -0.12 13.76
N GLU A 203 -7.94 0.82 14.55
CA GLU A 203 -7.22 1.98 13.99
C GLU A 203 -6.00 1.57 13.13
N SER A 204 -5.83 2.25 11.99
CA SER A 204 -4.61 2.13 11.18
C SER A 204 -3.37 2.66 11.91
N TYR A 205 -2.22 2.03 11.66
CA TYR A 205 -0.94 2.36 12.27
C TYR A 205 -0.34 3.67 11.71
N LYS A 206 -0.20 4.66 12.60
CA LYS A 206 0.14 6.04 12.25
C LYS A 206 1.65 6.27 12.22
N ASN A 207 2.25 6.14 11.02
CA ASN A 207 3.70 6.29 10.87
C ASN A 207 4.12 7.77 10.76
N ASN A 208 4.43 8.39 11.90
CA ASN A 208 4.90 9.78 12.01
C ASN A 208 6.18 10.12 11.20
N LYS A 209 6.89 9.14 10.60
CA LYS A 209 8.00 9.37 9.65
C LYS A 209 7.52 9.49 8.20
N ALA A 210 6.42 8.85 7.84
CA ALA A 210 5.85 8.86 6.49
C ALA A 210 4.92 10.07 6.33
N LYS A 211 5.47 11.28 6.42
CA LYS A 211 4.71 12.52 6.29
C LYS A 211 4.65 13.01 4.85
N LEU A 212 3.48 13.45 4.43
CA LEU A 212 3.26 14.08 3.13
C LEU A 212 3.65 15.57 3.21
N TYR A 213 4.42 16.04 2.24
CA TYR A 213 5.02 17.38 2.23
C TYR A 213 4.59 18.21 1.01
N TRP A 214 4.26 19.49 1.25
CA TRP A 214 3.74 20.43 0.26
C TRP A 214 4.36 21.80 0.55
N HIS A 215 5.22 22.28 -0.36
CA HIS A 215 6.04 23.49 -0.17
C HIS A 215 6.75 23.54 1.21
N GLY A 216 7.24 22.38 1.68
CA GLY A 216 7.95 22.24 2.96
C GLY A 216 7.06 21.99 4.19
N ILE A 217 5.77 22.28 4.12
CA ILE A 217 4.81 22.04 5.21
C ILE A 217 4.42 20.56 5.25
N SER A 218 4.28 19.99 6.45
CA SER A 218 3.79 18.63 6.73
C SER A 218 2.34 18.69 7.19
N PHE A 219 1.41 18.04 6.49
CA PHE A 219 -0.04 18.19 6.70
C PHE A 219 -0.80 16.86 6.85
N LEU A 220 -0.23 15.73 6.41
CA LEU A 220 -0.84 14.41 6.60
C LEU A 220 0.23 13.35 6.87
N ASN A 221 -0.11 12.33 7.67
CA ASN A 221 0.59 11.05 7.65
C ASN A 221 0.12 10.26 6.41
N HIS A 222 1.00 9.47 5.82
CA HIS A 222 0.63 8.46 4.84
C HIS A 222 0.26 7.18 5.57
N GLU A 223 -1.05 6.93 5.63
CA GLU A 223 -1.68 5.79 6.31
C GLU A 223 -2.51 5.05 5.26
N MET A 224 -2.29 3.73 5.12
CA MET A 224 -3.09 2.91 4.19
C MET A 224 -4.46 2.61 4.83
N PRO A 225 -5.58 2.84 4.13
CA PRO A 225 -6.91 2.55 4.66
C PRO A 225 -7.13 1.04 4.81
N PRO A 226 -8.02 0.60 5.73
CA PRO A 226 -8.33 -0.82 5.88
C PRO A 226 -8.86 -1.47 4.60
N ASP A 227 -9.55 -0.70 3.74
CA ASP A 227 -10.16 -1.19 2.50
C ASP A 227 -9.15 -1.58 1.39
N ILE A 228 -7.85 -1.43 1.62
CA ILE A 228 -6.81 -1.97 0.73
C ILE A 228 -6.78 -3.49 0.75
N ILE A 229 -7.16 -4.13 1.87
CA ILE A 229 -7.17 -5.61 2.00
C ILE A 229 -8.21 -6.29 1.11
N LEU A 230 -9.14 -5.50 0.56
CA LEU A 230 -10.23 -5.91 -0.31
C LEU A 230 -9.90 -5.67 -1.80
N GLN A 231 -8.65 -5.29 -2.13
CA GLN A 231 -8.19 -4.94 -3.47
C GLN A 231 -7.12 -5.95 -3.95
N PRO A 232 -6.96 -6.17 -5.27
CA PRO A 232 -6.09 -7.23 -5.80
C PRO A 232 -4.59 -6.90 -5.78
N ASP A 233 -4.21 -5.64 -5.56
CA ASP A 233 -2.84 -5.14 -5.76
C ASP A 233 -1.88 -5.48 -4.60
N VAL A 234 -1.20 -6.63 -4.66
CA VAL A 234 -0.26 -7.07 -3.62
C VAL A 234 1.20 -6.73 -3.98
N TYR A 235 1.61 -5.50 -3.63
CA TYR A 235 2.98 -4.99 -3.83
C TYR A 235 3.54 -4.38 -2.53
N PRO A 236 4.86 -4.46 -2.25
CA PRO A 236 5.44 -4.02 -0.98
C PRO A 236 5.01 -2.62 -0.54
N GLY A 237 4.42 -2.52 0.66
CA GLY A 237 3.87 -1.29 1.23
C GLY A 237 2.37 -1.08 0.97
N ASN A 238 1.76 -1.77 0.00
CA ASN A 238 0.33 -1.73 -0.26
C ASN A 238 -0.43 -2.71 0.66
N CYS A 239 -0.37 -2.46 1.97
CA CYS A 239 -1.02 -3.28 3.01
C CYS A 239 -1.64 -2.40 4.09
N TRP A 240 -2.73 -2.85 4.69
CA TRP A 240 -3.30 -2.22 5.87
C TRP A 240 -2.46 -2.60 7.09
N ALA A 241 -1.88 -1.59 7.75
CA ALA A 241 -1.14 -1.77 8.98
C ALA A 241 -2.00 -1.36 10.19
N PHE A 242 -2.00 -2.14 11.26
CA PHE A 242 -2.58 -1.78 12.56
C PHE A 242 -1.53 -1.92 13.69
N PRO A 243 -1.64 -1.14 14.79
CA PRO A 243 -0.65 -1.16 15.88
C PRO A 243 -0.50 -2.52 16.58
N GLY A 244 0.73 -2.86 16.96
CA GLY A 244 1.04 -4.09 17.70
C GLY A 244 0.83 -5.38 16.89
N SER A 245 0.52 -6.47 17.60
CA SER A 245 0.32 -7.82 17.06
C SER A 245 -1.14 -8.28 17.04
N GLN A 246 -2.08 -7.44 17.50
CA GLN A 246 -3.50 -7.75 17.65
C GLN A 246 -4.36 -6.67 17.00
N GLY A 247 -5.40 -7.09 16.29
CA GLY A 247 -6.28 -6.20 15.55
C GLY A 247 -7.42 -6.96 14.90
N HIS A 248 -8.45 -6.25 14.48
CA HIS A 248 -9.64 -6.83 13.88
C HIS A 248 -10.25 -5.91 12.82
N THR A 249 -10.99 -6.49 11.89
CA THR A 249 -11.73 -5.75 10.86
C THR A 249 -13.06 -6.43 10.56
N LEU A 250 -14.10 -5.63 10.36
CA LEU A 250 -15.43 -6.08 9.98
C LEU A 250 -15.67 -5.80 8.49
N ILE A 251 -15.85 -6.86 7.72
CA ILE A 251 -15.97 -6.82 6.26
C ILE A 251 -17.41 -7.11 5.88
N LYS A 252 -18.05 -6.17 5.19
CA LYS A 252 -19.32 -6.37 4.50
C LYS A 252 -19.02 -6.97 3.11
N LEU A 253 -19.57 -8.14 2.86
CA LEU A 253 -19.42 -8.87 1.60
C LEU A 253 -20.26 -8.22 0.49
N ALA A 254 -19.84 -8.45 -0.76
CA ALA A 254 -20.54 -8.00 -1.96
C ALA A 254 -21.98 -8.54 -2.06
N THR A 255 -22.23 -9.74 -1.54
CA THR A 255 -23.56 -10.35 -1.46
C THR A 255 -23.67 -11.25 -0.22
N LYS A 256 -24.87 -11.77 0.03
CA LYS A 256 -25.13 -12.80 1.04
C LYS A 256 -24.65 -14.17 0.57
N ILE A 257 -23.80 -14.82 1.36
CA ILE A 257 -23.26 -16.16 1.08
C ILE A 257 -23.36 -17.07 2.30
N ILE A 258 -23.28 -18.38 2.09
CA ILE A 258 -22.80 -19.34 3.10
C ILE A 258 -21.28 -19.44 2.91
N PRO A 259 -20.44 -18.90 3.82
CA PRO A 259 -18.99 -18.97 3.69
C PRO A 259 -18.48 -20.41 3.79
N THR A 260 -17.54 -20.80 2.94
CA THR A 260 -16.88 -22.12 2.96
C THR A 260 -15.40 -22.01 3.28
N ALA A 261 -14.71 -21.00 2.73
CA ALA A 261 -13.27 -20.81 2.89
C ALA A 261 -12.90 -19.33 2.94
N VAL A 262 -11.71 -19.03 3.44
CA VAL A 262 -11.08 -17.71 3.35
C VAL A 262 -9.68 -17.84 2.77
N THR A 263 -9.18 -16.80 2.09
CA THR A 263 -7.77 -16.74 1.68
C THR A 263 -7.10 -15.54 2.31
N MET A 264 -5.95 -15.76 2.93
CA MET A 264 -5.05 -14.71 3.40
C MET A 264 -3.80 -14.68 2.53
N GLU A 265 -3.37 -13.47 2.17
CA GLU A 265 -2.24 -13.26 1.28
C GLU A 265 -1.27 -12.22 1.86
N HIS A 266 0.03 -12.45 1.68
CA HIS A 266 1.11 -11.56 2.09
C HIS A 266 2.28 -11.65 1.09
N ILE A 267 3.05 -10.57 0.93
CA ILE A 267 4.28 -10.59 0.11
C ILE A 267 5.28 -11.66 0.59
N SER A 268 6.14 -12.14 -0.30
CA SER A 268 7.25 -13.03 0.06
C SER A 268 8.43 -12.27 0.67
N GLU A 269 9.27 -12.97 1.44
CA GLU A 269 10.51 -12.38 2.00
C GLU A 269 11.46 -11.87 0.90
N LYS A 270 11.43 -12.49 -0.30
CA LYS A 270 12.26 -12.11 -1.47
C LYS A 270 11.95 -10.72 -2.04
N VAL A 271 10.74 -10.20 -1.81
CA VAL A 271 10.33 -8.85 -2.27
C VAL A 271 10.14 -7.87 -1.11
N SER A 272 10.42 -8.29 0.12
CA SER A 272 10.36 -7.41 1.29
C SER A 272 11.61 -6.52 1.36
N PRO A 273 11.48 -5.18 1.43
CA PRO A 273 12.63 -4.27 1.57
C PRO A 273 13.45 -4.47 2.85
N SER A 274 12.93 -5.24 3.83
CA SER A 274 13.63 -5.62 5.06
C SER A 274 14.17 -7.06 5.05
N GLY A 275 14.04 -7.78 3.93
CA GLY A 275 14.46 -9.18 3.78
C GLY A 275 13.68 -10.19 4.65
N ASN A 276 12.59 -9.77 5.30
CA ASN A 276 11.78 -10.63 6.17
C ASN A 276 10.30 -10.18 6.16
N ILE A 277 9.41 -11.06 6.64
CA ILE A 277 7.97 -10.75 6.80
C ILE A 277 7.48 -10.92 8.25
N SER A 278 8.27 -10.46 9.22
CA SER A 278 7.88 -10.48 10.65
C SER A 278 6.58 -9.73 10.96
N SER A 279 6.15 -8.81 10.10
CA SER A 279 4.87 -8.08 10.23
C SER A 279 3.66 -8.81 9.63
N ALA A 280 3.84 -9.99 9.03
CA ALA A 280 2.73 -10.80 8.56
C ALA A 280 1.86 -11.28 9.74
N PRO A 281 0.53 -11.42 9.58
CA PRO A 281 -0.33 -12.09 10.56
C PRO A 281 0.16 -13.52 10.83
N LYS A 282 -0.09 -14.02 12.04
CA LYS A 282 0.21 -15.39 12.45
C LYS A 282 -1.07 -16.12 12.82
N GLU A 283 -1.50 -16.08 14.09
CA GLU A 283 -2.80 -16.65 14.48
C GLU A 283 -3.93 -15.65 14.17
N PHE A 284 -5.00 -16.16 13.56
CA PHE A 284 -6.23 -15.41 13.31
C PHE A 284 -7.47 -16.30 13.38
N SER A 285 -8.64 -15.71 13.60
CA SER A 285 -9.93 -16.38 13.50
C SER A 285 -10.95 -15.55 12.73
N VAL A 286 -12.00 -16.24 12.27
CA VAL A 286 -13.03 -15.72 11.37
C VAL A 286 -14.40 -15.96 12.01
N TYR A 287 -15.24 -14.92 12.01
CA TYR A 287 -16.61 -14.98 12.53
C TYR A 287 -17.60 -14.46 11.50
N GLY A 288 -18.78 -15.07 11.43
CA GLY A 288 -19.93 -14.54 10.72
C GLY A 288 -20.74 -13.61 11.63
N ILE A 289 -21.18 -12.46 11.12
CA ILE A 289 -22.04 -11.55 11.89
C ILE A 289 -23.48 -11.60 11.36
N THR A 290 -24.40 -11.99 12.23
CA THR A 290 -25.83 -12.11 11.92
C THR A 290 -26.52 -10.74 11.81
N LYS A 291 -27.85 -10.72 11.58
CA LYS A 291 -28.72 -9.53 11.68
C LYS A 291 -28.19 -8.30 10.92
N LYS A 292 -27.69 -8.48 9.69
CA LYS A 292 -27.08 -7.43 8.85
C LYS A 292 -25.88 -6.71 9.51
N CYS A 293 -24.93 -7.46 10.06
CA CYS A 293 -23.67 -6.93 10.61
C CYS A 293 -23.77 -6.29 12.02
N GLU A 294 -24.94 -6.34 12.65
CA GLU A 294 -25.20 -5.81 14.01
C GLU A 294 -25.58 -6.92 15.01
N GLY A 295 -25.54 -8.19 14.59
CA GLY A 295 -25.95 -9.34 15.39
C GLY A 295 -24.82 -10.05 16.14
N GLU A 296 -25.14 -11.26 16.62
CA GLU A 296 -24.21 -12.15 17.30
C GLU A 296 -23.09 -12.66 16.37
N GLU A 297 -21.90 -12.88 16.94
CA GLU A 297 -20.72 -13.40 16.23
C GLU A 297 -20.70 -14.94 16.26
N ILE A 298 -20.87 -15.57 15.10
CA ILE A 298 -20.77 -17.03 14.92
C ILE A 298 -19.33 -17.38 14.57
N PHE A 299 -18.65 -18.17 15.38
CA PHE A 299 -17.29 -18.66 15.08
C PHE A 299 -17.31 -19.59 13.85
N LEU A 300 -16.48 -19.28 12.84
CA LEU A 300 -16.36 -20.07 11.61
C LEU A 300 -15.06 -20.89 11.58
N GLY A 301 -13.98 -20.39 12.21
CA GLY A 301 -12.73 -21.15 12.37
C GLY A 301 -11.55 -20.32 12.88
N GLN A 302 -10.49 -21.00 13.31
CA GLN A 302 -9.22 -20.40 13.73
C GLN A 302 -8.04 -21.08 13.02
N PHE A 303 -7.07 -20.26 12.57
CA PHE A 303 -6.03 -20.64 11.63
C PHE A 303 -4.69 -19.99 11.97
N ILE A 304 -3.62 -20.45 11.30
CA ILE A 304 -2.28 -19.87 11.37
C ILE A 304 -1.77 -19.63 9.95
N TYR A 305 -1.53 -18.37 9.58
CA TYR A 305 -0.84 -18.04 8.33
C TYR A 305 0.65 -18.39 8.44
N ASN A 306 1.13 -19.31 7.60
CA ASN A 306 2.50 -19.80 7.67
C ASN A 306 3.46 -18.93 6.84
N LYS A 307 4.33 -18.14 7.49
CA LYS A 307 5.28 -17.29 6.76
C LYS A 307 6.30 -18.04 5.87
N THR A 308 6.48 -19.35 6.04
CA THR A 308 7.37 -20.17 5.19
C THR A 308 6.62 -20.96 4.12
N GLY A 309 5.31 -20.75 3.99
CA GLY A 309 4.47 -21.37 2.97
C GLY A 309 4.42 -20.56 1.67
N THR A 310 3.37 -20.78 0.88
CA THR A 310 3.01 -19.94 -0.27
C THR A 310 2.60 -18.53 0.18
N THR A 311 2.73 -17.53 -0.69
CA THR A 311 2.28 -16.15 -0.42
C THR A 311 0.76 -16.01 -0.31
N VAL A 312 0.04 -16.88 -1.02
CA VAL A 312 -1.42 -17.03 -0.98
C VAL A 312 -1.73 -18.31 -0.20
N GLN A 313 -2.56 -18.23 0.84
CA GLN A 313 -2.95 -19.39 1.65
C GLN A 313 -4.46 -19.40 1.88
N THR A 314 -5.11 -20.49 1.48
CA THR A 314 -6.55 -20.72 1.61
C THR A 314 -6.83 -21.63 2.81
N PHE A 315 -7.88 -21.34 3.55
CA PHE A 315 -8.27 -22.01 4.78
C PHE A 315 -9.77 -22.34 4.74
N GLU A 316 -10.09 -23.63 4.74
CA GLU A 316 -11.46 -24.13 4.84
C GLU A 316 -12.03 -23.84 6.24
N LEU A 317 -13.28 -23.39 6.30
CA LEU A 317 -13.95 -23.03 7.55
C LEU A 317 -14.38 -24.29 8.31
N GLN A 318 -14.04 -24.32 9.60
CA GLN A 318 -14.19 -25.48 10.49
C GLN A 318 -15.65 -25.70 10.92
N HIS A 319 -16.44 -24.62 10.97
CA HIS A 319 -17.83 -24.64 11.41
C HIS A 319 -18.75 -24.20 10.27
N ALA A 320 -19.42 -25.17 9.65
CA ALA A 320 -20.41 -24.91 8.61
C ALA A 320 -21.64 -24.20 9.20
N VAL A 321 -22.03 -23.09 8.58
CA VAL A 321 -23.24 -22.32 8.93
C VAL A 321 -24.35 -22.55 7.92
N SER A 322 -25.59 -22.66 8.40
CA SER A 322 -26.80 -22.76 7.57
C SER A 322 -27.44 -21.41 7.22
N GLU A 323 -26.99 -20.31 7.84
CA GLU A 323 -27.47 -18.94 7.53
C GLU A 323 -26.61 -18.27 6.45
N TYR A 324 -27.27 -17.56 5.53
CA TYR A 324 -26.64 -16.66 4.58
C TYR A 324 -26.17 -15.35 5.23
N LEU A 325 -24.87 -15.28 5.53
CA LEU A 325 -24.18 -14.16 6.13
C LEU A 325 -23.89 -13.04 5.12
N LEU A 326 -23.95 -11.79 5.58
CA LEU A 326 -23.55 -10.60 4.80
C LEU A 326 -22.24 -9.97 5.29
N CYS A 327 -21.84 -10.27 6.54
CA CYS A 327 -20.63 -9.74 7.14
C CYS A 327 -19.78 -10.84 7.76
N VAL A 328 -18.47 -10.65 7.63
CA VAL A 328 -17.42 -11.49 8.20
C VAL A 328 -16.46 -10.61 8.97
N LYS A 329 -16.15 -11.00 10.21
CA LYS A 329 -15.17 -10.35 11.07
C LYS A 329 -13.89 -11.19 11.10
N LEU A 330 -12.77 -10.56 10.77
CA LEU A 330 -11.44 -11.13 10.88
C LEU A 330 -10.78 -10.60 12.15
N ASN A 331 -10.39 -11.50 13.06
CA ASN A 331 -9.64 -11.19 14.28
C ASN A 331 -8.23 -11.76 14.15
N ILE A 332 -7.19 -10.94 14.32
CA ILE A 332 -5.78 -11.35 14.34
C ILE A 332 -5.27 -11.27 15.79
N PHE A 333 -4.69 -12.38 16.27
CA PHE A 333 -4.23 -12.54 17.66
C PHE A 333 -2.71 -12.37 17.81
N SER A 334 -1.95 -12.64 16.76
CA SER A 334 -0.49 -12.54 16.75
C SER A 334 0.08 -12.26 15.35
N ASN A 335 1.34 -11.86 15.32
CA ASN A 335 2.12 -11.69 14.10
C ASN A 335 3.43 -12.50 14.18
N TRP A 336 4.24 -12.45 13.11
CA TRP A 336 5.52 -13.17 13.04
C TRP A 336 6.72 -12.45 13.72
N GLY A 337 6.44 -11.64 14.75
CA GLY A 337 7.44 -11.07 15.67
C GLY A 337 7.74 -9.59 15.48
N HIS A 338 7.02 -8.87 14.61
CA HIS A 338 7.28 -7.44 14.40
C HIS A 338 6.71 -6.57 15.55
N PRO A 339 7.55 -5.76 16.24
CA PRO A 339 7.20 -5.22 17.57
C PRO A 339 6.35 -3.94 17.58
N LYS A 340 5.87 -3.45 16.42
CA LYS A 340 5.17 -2.14 16.32
C LYS A 340 3.84 -2.17 15.58
N TYR A 341 3.71 -3.04 14.60
CA TYR A 341 2.53 -3.16 13.75
C TYR A 341 2.48 -4.54 13.11
N THR A 342 1.30 -4.91 12.62
CA THR A 342 1.05 -6.04 11.74
C THR A 342 0.48 -5.50 10.43
N CYS A 343 0.84 -6.07 9.28
CA CYS A 343 0.37 -5.62 7.98
C CYS A 343 -0.36 -6.75 7.23
N LEU A 344 -1.61 -6.52 6.86
CA LEU A 344 -2.43 -7.43 6.06
C LEU A 344 -2.48 -6.91 4.63
N TYR A 345 -2.07 -7.72 3.64
CA TYR A 345 -2.04 -7.30 2.23
C TYR A 345 -3.39 -7.50 1.55
N ARG A 346 -3.89 -8.75 1.52
CA ARG A 346 -5.22 -9.06 0.99
C ARG A 346 -5.89 -10.17 1.80
N PHE A 347 -7.21 -10.05 1.97
CA PHE A 347 -8.05 -11.05 2.60
C PHE A 347 -9.31 -11.27 1.75
N ARG A 348 -9.61 -12.53 1.48
CA ARG A 348 -10.65 -12.97 0.54
C ARG A 348 -11.63 -13.89 1.25
N VAL A 349 -12.90 -13.85 0.87
CA VAL A 349 -13.95 -14.71 1.44
C VAL A 349 -14.67 -15.45 0.33
N HIS A 350 -14.79 -16.77 0.48
CA HIS A 350 -15.32 -17.69 -0.52
C HIS A 350 -16.53 -18.44 0.06
N GLY A 351 -17.47 -18.85 -0.79
CA GLY A 351 -18.68 -19.56 -0.35
C GLY A 351 -19.75 -19.65 -1.43
N THR A 352 -20.91 -20.19 -1.04
CA THR A 352 -22.06 -20.35 -1.94
C THR A 352 -23.00 -19.15 -1.82
N PRO A 353 -23.29 -18.41 -2.90
CA PRO A 353 -24.18 -17.25 -2.84
C PRO A 353 -25.65 -17.65 -2.68
N GLY A 354 -26.42 -16.81 -1.99
CA GLY A 354 -27.88 -16.97 -1.93
C GLY A 354 -28.52 -16.74 -3.31
N CYS A 355 -29.58 -17.49 -3.61
CA CYS A 355 -30.29 -17.43 -4.89
C CYS A 355 -31.08 -16.11 -5.07
N LYS A 356 -30.36 -15.03 -5.39
CA LYS A 356 -30.85 -13.69 -5.79
C LYS A 356 -29.91 -12.95 -6.77
N LEU A 357 -29.07 -13.68 -7.51
CA LEU A 357 -28.04 -13.12 -8.40
C LEU A 357 -28.23 -13.50 -9.89
N LEU A 358 -29.49 -13.55 -10.35
CA LEU A 358 -29.85 -13.79 -11.76
C LEU A 358 -30.90 -12.78 -12.31
N GLU A 359 -31.15 -11.66 -11.62
CA GLU A 359 -32.13 -10.64 -12.03
C GLU A 359 -31.50 -9.25 -12.32
N ALA A 360 -30.17 -9.18 -12.52
CA ALA A 360 -29.44 -7.91 -12.62
C ALA A 360 -28.17 -7.96 -13.50
N TYR A 361 -28.28 -8.53 -14.70
CA TYR A 361 -27.33 -8.35 -15.82
C TYR A 361 -28.09 -8.36 -17.15
#